data_AF-A0AA89BNG1-F1
#
_entry.id   AF-A0AA89BNG1-F1
#
_cell.length_a   1.000
_cell.length_b   1.000
_cell.length_c   1.000
_cell.angle_alpha   90.00
_cell.angle_beta   90.00
_cell.angle_gamma   90.00
#
_symmetry.space_group_name_H-M   'P 1'
#
loop_
_entity.id
_entity.type
_entity.pdbx_description
1 polymer ?
#
loop_
_entity_poly.entity_id
_entity_poly.type
_entity_poly.pdbx_seq_one_letter_code
_entity_poly.pdbx_strand_id
1 'polypeptide(L)'
;MPPKKKKSGKKGKKSAKKSGRGSPSKSSEALNELSKEYYLIQIRDLENRLARYQKRCDELEVSRGSFQEKFGVLERDKVDIVDFFKKEVSKKNDEIADLNEQLSGLQQTRELEKEQANATIQQIKTELQETRDQLTSDNMILGGKLASLEEFRVQKDDLMAKFAAMEEELKQKDEDHKTAIYELEKKAVLDKSRLKTEMVQRVNQVAAEFRRVSNKQMAETTKNTIRENVSITAQLQKMSDKTIELIAENDELKKKEKQQKQQIEMLEENETALAKKNHSAQRMIKMLTEKCRTQEALIAEFDLREQEYQEVENEVEFLRQQVESQREEIQNLAKENEQLDEDLKQNKSDLKTERSNKRKVDKILADAAEALKIALRTTGPEDDYEDDMNEIERRDSMLENLLILLNSAAAIGVGPKPGELGKQYEVRKSASEMPGSKQGIRRGQLPMSPIATPQSGGPLPHYQLGDLGLIPRPKHHIPTSFDKMRVLSATTRLGGLRKVLTRSVGVQTVSAPKALFYADQLLSKAPQKTQEAVLTLQTDRIRSPGIPLGPIQTAPKMTSKVY
;
A
#
# COMPACT_ATOMS: atom_id res chain seq x y z
N MET A 1 1.60 -52.33 5.94
CA MET A 1 0.31 -53.05 5.75
C MET A 1 0.49 -54.17 4.73
N PRO A 2 -0.25 -55.28 4.86
CA PRO A 2 0.32 -56.63 4.88
C PRO A 2 -0.32 -57.53 3.78
N PRO A 3 -0.51 -58.85 3.96
CA PRO A 3 0.40 -60.01 3.90
C PRO A 3 -0.08 -61.03 2.80
N LYS A 4 0.37 -62.29 2.61
CA LYS A 4 0.22 -63.47 3.50
C LYS A 4 0.55 -64.79 2.74
N LYS A 5 1.24 -65.69 3.48
CA LYS A 5 1.09 -67.17 3.67
C LYS A 5 0.86 -68.12 2.47
N LYS A 6 1.58 -69.25 2.29
CA LYS A 6 1.94 -70.44 3.11
C LYS A 6 0.79 -71.45 3.38
N LYS A 7 1.17 -72.74 3.25
CA LYS A 7 0.60 -74.00 3.81
C LYS A 7 -0.61 -74.56 3.05
N SER A 8 -0.87 -75.87 2.95
CA SER A 8 -0.53 -77.09 3.72
C SER A 8 -0.85 -78.32 2.84
N GLY A 9 -0.20 -79.48 2.98
CA GLY A 9 -0.59 -80.57 3.89
C GLY A 9 -1.35 -81.67 3.12
N LYS A 10 -0.82 -82.89 2.91
CA LYS A 10 -0.58 -84.03 3.82
C LYS A 10 -1.80 -84.96 4.00
N LYS A 11 -1.53 -86.26 3.72
CA LYS A 11 -2.00 -87.51 4.39
C LYS A 11 -3.18 -88.33 3.83
N GLY A 12 -2.91 -89.64 3.73
CA GLY A 12 -3.85 -90.78 3.79
C GLY A 12 -3.44 -91.86 2.78
N LYS A 13 -2.68 -92.94 3.03
CA LYS A 13 -2.54 -93.97 4.09
C LYS A 13 -3.44 -95.21 3.87
N LYS A 14 -2.80 -96.39 4.00
CA LYS A 14 -3.27 -97.80 4.08
C LYS A 14 -3.15 -98.56 2.74
N SER A 15 -2.63 -99.79 2.66
CA SER A 15 -2.29 -100.85 3.63
C SER A 15 -1.40 -101.88 2.90
N ALA A 16 -0.27 -102.32 3.46
CA ALA A 16 -0.07 -103.65 4.11
C ALA A 16 -0.10 -104.84 3.10
N LYS A 17 0.76 -105.87 3.10
CA LYS A 17 1.77 -106.39 4.04
C LYS A 17 2.47 -107.60 3.36
N LYS A 18 3.73 -107.87 3.74
CA LYS A 18 4.48 -109.18 3.73
C LYS A 18 4.75 -109.82 2.36
N SER A 19 5.87 -110.50 2.10
CA SER A 19 7.01 -111.06 2.85
C SER A 19 8.15 -111.31 1.83
N GLY A 20 9.43 -111.08 2.10
CA GLY A 20 10.40 -112.08 2.63
C GLY A 20 10.43 -113.36 1.78
N ARG A 21 11.53 -113.94 1.30
CA ARG A 21 12.99 -113.83 1.54
C ARG A 21 13.62 -114.88 0.60
N GLY A 22 14.89 -114.71 0.21
CA GLY A 22 15.75 -115.83 -0.20
C GLY A 22 16.06 -115.97 -1.70
N SER A 23 17.23 -115.46 -2.07
CA SER A 23 18.11 -116.06 -3.10
C SER A 23 18.74 -117.32 -2.46
N PRO A 24 19.00 -118.44 -3.18
CA PRO A 24 20.23 -118.51 -3.97
C PRO A 24 20.21 -119.38 -5.26
N SER A 25 21.12 -119.01 -6.16
CA SER A 25 22.01 -119.91 -6.91
C SER A 25 21.47 -120.86 -7.99
N LYS A 26 21.82 -120.49 -9.24
CA LYS A 26 22.34 -121.32 -10.35
C LYS A 26 21.65 -122.66 -10.66
N SER A 27 20.96 -122.69 -11.79
CA SER A 27 21.15 -123.74 -12.81
C SER A 27 20.96 -123.15 -14.20
N SER A 28 21.95 -123.39 -15.05
CA SER A 28 21.92 -123.14 -16.48
C SER A 28 21.09 -124.26 -17.09
N GLU A 29 19.81 -124.00 -17.33
CA GLU A 29 18.93 -124.82 -18.17
C GLU A 29 18.05 -123.84 -18.95
N ALA A 30 17.93 -124.10 -20.26
CA ALA A 30 17.36 -123.22 -21.28
C ALA A 30 16.23 -122.31 -20.78
N LEU A 31 16.34 -120.99 -21.06
CA LEU A 31 15.26 -120.03 -20.85
C LEU A 31 13.96 -120.60 -21.42
N ASN A 32 13.07 -121.02 -20.52
CA ASN A 32 11.75 -121.51 -20.84
C ASN A 32 11.06 -120.46 -21.73
N GLU A 33 10.63 -120.83 -22.94
CA GLU A 33 10.14 -119.89 -23.98
C GLU A 33 9.11 -118.90 -23.42
N LEU A 34 8.28 -119.35 -22.48
CA LEU A 34 7.29 -118.54 -21.77
C LEU A 34 7.86 -117.36 -20.97
N SER A 35 9.03 -117.51 -20.34
CA SER A 35 9.71 -116.44 -19.59
C SER A 35 10.33 -115.40 -20.52
N LYS A 36 10.86 -115.86 -21.66
CA LYS A 36 11.36 -114.99 -22.74
C LYS A 36 10.21 -114.21 -23.38
N GLU A 37 9.06 -114.83 -23.60
CA GLU A 37 7.85 -114.16 -24.07
C GLU A 37 7.32 -113.13 -23.07
N TYR A 38 7.32 -113.42 -21.77
CA TYR A 38 6.93 -112.46 -20.73
C TYR A 38 7.80 -111.20 -20.75
N TYR A 39 9.13 -111.35 -20.80
CA TYR A 39 10.03 -110.19 -20.91
C TYR A 39 9.90 -109.47 -22.25
N LEU A 40 9.61 -110.16 -23.35
CA LEU A 40 9.33 -109.51 -24.64
C LEU A 40 8.02 -108.70 -24.61
N ILE A 41 6.98 -109.18 -23.93
CA ILE A 41 5.73 -108.42 -23.72
C ILE A 41 6.00 -107.19 -22.84
N GLN A 42 6.80 -107.33 -21.79
CA GLN A 42 7.17 -106.22 -20.91
C GLN A 42 8.01 -105.17 -21.63
N ILE A 43 8.98 -105.60 -22.47
CA ILE A 43 9.76 -104.71 -23.33
C ILE A 43 8.83 -103.96 -24.28
N ARG A 44 7.89 -104.64 -24.95
CA ARG A 44 6.90 -103.99 -25.82
C ARG A 44 6.02 -102.98 -25.08
N ASP A 45 5.58 -103.27 -23.85
CA ASP A 45 4.78 -102.29 -23.08
C ASP A 45 5.62 -101.09 -22.63
N LEU A 46 6.87 -101.32 -22.22
CA LEU A 46 7.81 -100.25 -21.89
C LEU A 46 8.17 -99.40 -23.11
N GLU A 47 8.41 -100.01 -24.27
CA GLU A 47 8.62 -99.35 -25.55
C GLU A 47 7.38 -98.53 -25.96
N ASN A 48 6.18 -99.09 -25.83
CA ASN A 48 4.93 -98.36 -26.08
C ASN A 48 4.74 -97.18 -25.12
N ARG A 49 5.11 -97.35 -23.85
CA ARG A 49 5.06 -96.27 -22.86
C ARG A 49 6.10 -95.18 -23.15
N LEU A 50 7.29 -95.57 -23.57
CA LEU A 50 8.35 -94.66 -23.99
C LEU A 50 7.92 -93.89 -25.24
N ALA A 51 7.33 -94.55 -26.25
CA ALA A 51 6.77 -93.90 -27.44
C ALA A 51 5.65 -92.90 -27.09
N ARG A 52 4.77 -93.23 -26.12
CA ARG A 52 3.75 -92.28 -25.62
C ARG A 52 4.37 -91.07 -24.92
N TYR A 53 5.44 -91.27 -24.14
CA TYR A 53 6.14 -90.16 -23.50
C TYR A 53 6.91 -89.31 -24.51
N GLN A 54 7.56 -89.92 -25.51
CA GLN A 54 8.19 -89.20 -26.61
C GLN A 54 7.17 -88.36 -27.36
N LYS A 55 6.07 -88.96 -27.82
CA LYS A 55 4.99 -88.22 -28.48
C LYS A 55 4.48 -87.06 -27.64
N ARG A 56 4.32 -87.24 -26.33
CA ARG A 56 3.90 -86.17 -25.42
C ARG A 56 4.96 -85.09 -25.24
N CYS A 57 6.25 -85.46 -25.21
CA CYS A 57 7.35 -84.50 -25.19
C CYS A 57 7.38 -83.69 -26.50
N ASP A 58 7.28 -84.36 -27.64
CA ASP A 58 7.23 -83.72 -28.96
C ASP A 58 6.03 -82.76 -29.07
N GLU A 59 4.84 -83.18 -28.61
CA GLU A 59 3.64 -82.34 -28.54
C GLU A 59 3.85 -81.11 -27.65
N LEU A 60 4.49 -81.28 -26.48
CA LEU A 60 4.80 -80.18 -25.57
C LEU A 60 5.88 -79.25 -26.14
N GLU A 61 6.85 -79.76 -26.88
CA GLU A 61 7.88 -78.97 -27.57
C GLU A 61 7.27 -78.12 -28.69
N VAL A 62 6.41 -78.71 -29.52
CA VAL A 62 5.67 -77.99 -30.56
C VAL A 62 4.75 -76.94 -29.92
N SER A 63 4.02 -77.28 -28.86
CA SER A 63 3.16 -76.34 -28.15
C SER A 63 3.96 -75.19 -27.54
N ARG A 64 5.10 -75.48 -26.88
CA ARG A 64 6.01 -74.48 -26.34
C ARG A 64 6.57 -73.57 -27.43
N GLY A 65 6.98 -74.12 -28.57
CA GLY A 65 7.42 -73.35 -29.74
C GLY A 65 6.32 -72.40 -30.24
N SER A 66 5.08 -72.90 -30.36
CA SER A 66 3.94 -72.08 -30.78
C SER A 66 3.61 -70.94 -29.81
N PHE A 67 3.76 -71.17 -28.49
CA PHE A 67 3.57 -70.10 -27.50
C PHE A 67 4.68 -69.07 -27.56
N GLN A 68 5.94 -69.51 -27.73
CA GLN A 68 7.08 -68.62 -27.84
C GLN A 68 6.99 -67.73 -29.09
N GLU A 69 6.52 -68.28 -30.21
CA GLU A 69 6.23 -67.50 -31.41
C GLU A 69 5.12 -66.46 -31.17
N LYS A 70 4.01 -66.87 -30.55
CA LYS A 70 2.90 -65.95 -30.20
C LYS A 70 3.36 -64.83 -29.25
N PHE A 71 4.20 -65.15 -28.26
CA PHE A 71 4.79 -64.13 -27.38
C PHE A 71 5.73 -63.21 -28.14
N GLY A 72 6.56 -63.74 -29.04
CA GLY A 72 7.43 -62.93 -29.89
C GLY A 72 6.66 -62.00 -30.84
N VAL A 73 5.51 -62.43 -31.35
CA VAL A 73 4.59 -61.58 -32.13
C VAL A 73 3.99 -60.50 -31.24
N LEU A 74 3.44 -60.85 -30.07
CA LEU A 74 2.87 -59.89 -29.13
C LEU A 74 3.89 -58.84 -28.64
N GLU A 75 5.15 -59.23 -28.43
CA GLU A 75 6.23 -58.30 -28.08
C GLU A 75 6.52 -57.32 -29.22
N ARG A 76 6.58 -57.81 -30.46
CA ARG A 76 6.74 -56.96 -31.65
C ARG A 76 5.56 -55.99 -31.79
N ASP A 77 4.33 -56.50 -31.73
CA ASP A 77 3.11 -55.68 -31.82
C ASP A 77 3.08 -54.62 -30.71
N LYS A 78 3.47 -54.97 -29.48
CA LYS A 78 3.56 -54.02 -28.37
C LYS A 78 4.58 -52.92 -28.65
N VAL A 79 5.77 -53.26 -29.17
CA VAL A 79 6.79 -52.26 -29.52
C VAL A 79 6.27 -51.34 -30.63
N ASP A 80 5.66 -51.91 -31.67
CA ASP A 80 5.11 -51.14 -32.79
C ASP A 80 3.99 -50.18 -32.34
N ILE A 81 3.08 -50.65 -31.47
CA ILE A 81 2.02 -49.82 -30.88
C ILE A 81 2.62 -48.70 -30.03
N VAL A 82 3.60 -49.03 -29.18
CA VAL A 82 4.28 -48.02 -28.34
C VAL A 82 5.00 -46.98 -29.20
N ASP A 83 5.67 -47.39 -30.27
CA ASP A 83 6.38 -46.48 -31.16
C ASP A 83 5.42 -45.63 -32.00
N PHE A 84 4.28 -46.18 -32.41
CA PHE A 84 3.19 -45.41 -33.01
C PHE A 84 2.68 -44.32 -32.06
N PHE A 85 2.34 -44.68 -30.81
CA PHE A 85 1.87 -43.70 -29.83
C PHE A 85 2.93 -42.67 -29.46
N LYS A 86 4.21 -43.06 -29.35
CA LYS A 86 5.30 -42.10 -29.14
C LYS A 86 5.41 -41.10 -30.29
N LYS A 87 5.34 -41.57 -31.54
CA LYS A 87 5.37 -40.70 -32.73
C LYS A 87 4.17 -39.76 -32.74
N GLU A 88 2.98 -40.25 -32.41
CA GLU A 88 1.78 -39.44 -32.39
C GLU A 88 1.78 -38.40 -31.25
N VAL A 89 2.23 -38.78 -30.06
CA VAL A 89 2.45 -37.85 -28.94
C VAL A 89 3.50 -36.80 -29.31
N SER A 90 4.60 -37.19 -29.95
CA SER A 90 5.62 -36.23 -30.41
C SER A 90 5.02 -35.22 -31.40
N LYS A 91 4.30 -35.69 -32.42
CA LYS A 91 3.63 -34.81 -33.39
C LYS A 91 2.66 -33.84 -32.71
N LYS A 92 1.90 -34.32 -31.72
CA LYS A 92 0.96 -33.47 -30.96
C LYS A 92 1.70 -32.46 -30.08
N ASN A 93 2.84 -32.82 -29.50
CA ASN A 93 3.66 -31.87 -28.75
C ASN A 93 4.26 -30.80 -29.67
N ASP A 94 4.73 -31.18 -30.86
CA ASP A 94 5.24 -30.23 -31.86
C ASP A 94 4.13 -29.29 -32.33
N GLU A 95 2.94 -29.81 -32.62
CA GLU A 95 1.75 -28.99 -32.97
C GLU A 95 1.37 -28.02 -31.83
N ILE A 96 1.43 -28.47 -30.57
CA ILE A 96 1.20 -27.62 -29.39
C ILE A 96 2.28 -26.53 -29.29
N ALA A 97 3.55 -26.85 -29.57
CA ALA A 97 4.64 -25.88 -29.55
C ALA A 97 4.45 -24.81 -30.63
N ASP A 98 4.14 -25.21 -31.86
CA ASP A 98 3.87 -24.29 -32.99
C ASP A 98 2.68 -23.37 -32.70
N LEU A 99 1.59 -23.93 -32.17
CA LEU A 99 0.40 -23.14 -31.79
C LEU A 99 0.72 -22.17 -30.65
N ASN A 100 1.54 -22.56 -29.67
CA ASN A 100 1.95 -21.67 -28.58
C ASN A 100 2.86 -20.54 -29.09
N GLU A 101 3.78 -20.82 -30.03
CA GLU A 101 4.62 -19.79 -30.65
C GLU A 101 3.76 -18.80 -31.45
N GLN A 102 2.81 -19.29 -32.25
CA GLN A 102 1.87 -18.44 -32.97
C GLN A 102 1.01 -17.60 -32.02
N LEU A 103 0.51 -18.19 -30.93
CA LEU A 103 -0.29 -17.49 -29.93
C LEU A 103 0.53 -16.40 -29.23
N SER A 104 1.78 -16.70 -28.86
CA SER A 104 2.70 -15.73 -28.27
C SER A 104 3.00 -14.58 -29.23
N GLY A 105 3.28 -14.89 -30.51
CA GLY A 105 3.49 -13.87 -31.55
C GLY A 105 2.27 -12.97 -31.74
N LEU A 106 1.07 -13.55 -31.83
CA LEU A 106 -0.18 -12.79 -31.93
C LEU A 106 -0.44 -11.92 -30.69
N GLN A 107 -0.13 -12.42 -29.49
CA GLN A 107 -0.23 -11.62 -28.26
C GLN A 107 0.72 -10.43 -28.29
N GLN A 108 1.97 -10.62 -28.71
CA GLN A 108 2.95 -9.56 -28.83
C GLN A 108 2.53 -8.53 -29.88
N THR A 109 2.06 -8.95 -31.06
CA THR A 109 1.56 -8.02 -32.09
C THR A 109 0.37 -7.22 -31.58
N ARG A 110 -0.60 -7.86 -30.91
CA ARG A 110 -1.74 -7.18 -30.30
C ARG A 110 -1.32 -6.17 -29.23
N GLU A 111 -0.32 -6.49 -28.42
CA GLU A 111 0.21 -5.58 -27.40
C GLU A 111 0.89 -4.37 -28.03
N LEU A 112 1.71 -4.57 -29.08
CA LEU A 112 2.33 -3.48 -29.84
C LEU A 112 1.28 -2.59 -30.52
N GLU A 113 0.26 -3.17 -31.15
CA GLU A 113 -0.84 -2.40 -31.75
C GLU A 113 -1.60 -1.59 -30.69
N LYS A 114 -1.85 -2.19 -29.52
CA LYS A 114 -2.50 -1.50 -28.39
C LYS A 114 -1.63 -0.36 -27.87
N GLU A 115 -0.31 -0.56 -27.74
CA GLU A 115 0.63 0.49 -27.33
C GLU A 115 0.67 1.63 -28.35
N GLN A 116 0.74 1.33 -29.65
CA GLN A 116 0.69 2.32 -30.73
C GLN A 116 -0.64 3.09 -30.74
N ALA A 117 -1.77 2.40 -30.60
CA ALA A 117 -3.08 3.03 -30.49
C ALA A 117 -3.18 3.93 -29.25
N ASN A 118 -2.66 3.49 -28.11
CA ASN A 118 -2.62 4.32 -26.90
C ASN A 118 -1.73 5.54 -27.06
N ALA A 119 -0.55 5.40 -27.70
CA ALA A 119 0.35 6.50 -27.98
C ALA A 119 -0.28 7.55 -28.90
N THR A 120 -0.93 7.12 -29.99
CA THR A 120 -1.66 8.03 -30.89
C THR A 120 -2.83 8.73 -30.20
N ILE A 121 -3.59 8.02 -29.36
CA ILE A 121 -4.65 8.62 -28.55
C ILE A 121 -4.09 9.67 -27.58
N GLN A 122 -2.96 9.39 -26.93
CA GLN A 122 -2.29 10.34 -26.04
C GLN A 122 -1.81 11.57 -26.80
N GLN A 123 -1.17 11.37 -27.95
CA GLN A 123 -0.72 12.47 -28.82
C GLN A 123 -1.89 13.36 -29.26
N ILE A 124 -2.98 12.77 -29.75
CA ILE A 124 -4.16 13.55 -30.17
C ILE A 124 -4.76 14.29 -28.97
N LYS A 125 -4.78 13.69 -27.77
CA LYS A 125 -5.25 14.38 -26.56
C LYS A 125 -4.37 15.56 -26.19
N THR A 126 -3.04 15.43 -26.30
CA THR A 126 -2.13 16.55 -26.01
C THR A 126 -2.27 17.66 -27.04
N GLU A 127 -2.34 17.33 -28.33
CA GLU A 127 -2.56 18.31 -29.41
C GLU A 127 -3.92 19.04 -29.26
N LEU A 128 -4.99 18.31 -28.92
CA LEU A 128 -6.29 18.92 -28.65
C LEU A 128 -6.27 19.81 -27.40
N GLN A 129 -5.53 19.42 -26.38
CA GLN A 129 -5.38 20.23 -25.17
C GLN A 129 -4.60 21.52 -25.45
N GLU A 130 -3.50 21.43 -26.20
CA GLU A 130 -2.71 22.59 -26.64
C GLU A 130 -3.52 23.54 -27.52
N THR A 131 -4.26 23.02 -28.50
CA THR A 131 -5.12 23.84 -29.37
C THR A 131 -6.26 24.50 -28.58
N ARG A 132 -6.84 23.79 -27.61
CA ARG A 132 -7.83 24.38 -26.69
C ARG A 132 -7.23 25.52 -25.89
N ASP A 133 -6.04 25.32 -25.32
CA ASP A 133 -5.37 26.33 -24.50
C ASP A 133 -4.96 27.55 -25.34
N GLN A 134 -4.51 27.33 -26.58
CA GLN A 134 -4.24 28.40 -27.54
C GLN A 134 -5.51 29.21 -27.89
N LEU A 135 -6.60 28.54 -28.26
CA LEU A 135 -7.88 29.22 -28.55
C LEU A 135 -8.46 29.94 -27.34
N THR A 136 -8.22 29.42 -26.13
CA THR A 136 -8.64 30.07 -24.89
C THR A 136 -7.83 31.34 -24.65
N SER A 137 -6.51 31.29 -24.87
CA SER A 137 -5.63 32.46 -24.82
C SER A 137 -6.05 33.53 -25.84
N ASP A 138 -6.30 33.13 -27.08
CA ASP A 138 -6.76 34.04 -28.14
C ASP A 138 -8.10 34.68 -27.80
N ASN A 139 -9.06 33.92 -27.25
CA ASN A 139 -10.32 34.47 -26.76
C ASN A 139 -10.13 35.47 -25.62
N MET A 140 -9.19 35.22 -24.69
CA MET A 140 -8.86 36.18 -23.64
C MET A 140 -8.28 37.48 -24.22
N ILE A 141 -7.37 37.36 -25.19
CA ILE A 141 -6.77 38.53 -25.87
C ILE A 141 -7.84 39.31 -26.65
N LEU A 142 -8.71 38.62 -27.38
CA LEU A 142 -9.82 39.25 -28.10
C LEU A 142 -10.82 39.91 -27.14
N GLY A 143 -11.12 39.27 -26.01
CA GLY A 143 -11.93 39.87 -24.94
C GLY A 143 -11.31 41.15 -24.39
N GLY A 144 -9.99 41.16 -24.20
CA GLY A 144 -9.24 42.36 -23.81
C GLY A 144 -9.33 43.47 -24.87
N LYS A 145 -9.10 43.14 -26.15
CA LYS A 145 -9.24 44.09 -27.27
C LYS A 145 -10.67 44.66 -27.37
N LEU A 146 -11.69 43.82 -27.16
CA LEU A 146 -13.08 44.25 -27.16
C LEU A 146 -13.38 45.21 -26.01
N ALA A 147 -12.86 44.95 -24.81
CA ALA A 147 -12.99 45.86 -23.68
C ALA A 147 -12.33 47.22 -23.96
N SER A 148 -11.13 47.23 -24.55
CA SER A 148 -10.47 48.48 -24.98
C SER A 148 -11.25 49.22 -26.06
N LEU A 149 -11.92 48.50 -26.96
CA LEU A 149 -12.75 49.09 -28.01
C LEU A 149 -14.03 49.70 -27.42
N GLU A 150 -14.66 49.04 -26.45
CA GLU A 150 -15.82 49.59 -25.74
C GLU A 150 -15.42 50.82 -24.90
N GLU A 151 -14.27 50.80 -24.24
CA GLU A 151 -13.74 51.98 -23.55
C GLU A 151 -13.52 53.15 -24.52
N PHE A 152 -12.92 52.89 -25.69
CA PHE A 152 -12.78 53.90 -26.74
C PHE A 152 -14.13 54.44 -27.23
N ARG A 153 -15.14 53.58 -27.38
CA ARG A 153 -16.49 53.98 -27.78
C ARG A 153 -17.12 54.91 -26.74
N VAL A 154 -17.05 54.55 -25.45
CA VAL A 154 -17.56 55.39 -24.36
C VAL A 154 -16.84 56.73 -24.32
N GLN A 155 -15.50 56.74 -24.41
CA GLN A 155 -14.72 57.98 -24.45
C GLN A 155 -15.09 58.89 -25.62
N LYS A 156 -15.34 58.31 -26.80
CA LYS A 156 -15.81 59.05 -27.97
C LYS A 156 -17.20 59.65 -27.72
N ASP A 157 -18.13 58.88 -27.19
CA ASP A 157 -19.50 59.34 -26.93
C ASP A 157 -19.51 60.46 -25.88
N ASP A 158 -18.73 60.33 -24.81
CA ASP A 158 -18.53 61.38 -23.79
C ASP A 158 -17.94 62.66 -24.38
N LEU A 159 -16.96 62.53 -25.28
CA LEU A 159 -16.35 63.67 -25.95
C LEU A 159 -17.35 64.36 -26.89
N MET A 160 -18.11 63.60 -27.65
CA MET A 160 -19.17 64.12 -28.53
C MET A 160 -20.26 64.84 -27.71
N ALA A 161 -20.65 64.30 -26.55
CA ALA A 161 -21.61 64.94 -25.65
C ALA A 161 -21.07 66.28 -25.11
N LYS A 162 -19.79 66.35 -24.73
CA LYS A 162 -19.14 67.61 -24.31
C LYS A 162 -19.11 68.64 -25.44
N PHE A 163 -18.82 68.23 -26.67
CA PHE A 163 -18.87 69.12 -27.83
C PHE A 163 -20.27 69.67 -28.07
N ALA A 164 -21.30 68.81 -28.04
CA ALA A 164 -22.68 69.24 -28.19
C ALA A 164 -23.12 70.22 -27.09
N ALA A 165 -22.71 69.98 -25.84
CA ALA A 165 -22.99 70.89 -24.73
C ALA A 165 -22.30 72.25 -24.89
N MET A 166 -21.02 72.27 -25.32
CA MET A 166 -20.30 73.52 -25.60
C MET A 166 -20.90 74.29 -26.76
N GLU A 167 -21.32 73.61 -27.84
CA GLU A 167 -22.01 74.25 -28.97
C GLU A 167 -23.34 74.88 -28.54
N GLU A 168 -24.10 74.21 -27.68
CA GLU A 168 -25.35 74.75 -27.16
C GLU A 168 -25.12 75.95 -26.23
N GLU A 169 -24.13 75.88 -25.34
CA GLU A 169 -23.75 77.02 -24.49
C GLU A 169 -23.30 78.22 -25.33
N LEU A 170 -22.58 77.99 -26.42
CA LEU A 170 -22.12 79.04 -27.32
C LEU A 170 -23.31 79.68 -28.06
N LYS A 171 -24.24 78.89 -28.57
CA LYS A 171 -25.50 79.40 -29.14
C LYS A 171 -26.31 80.20 -28.12
N GLN A 172 -26.42 79.71 -26.89
CA GLN A 172 -27.14 80.41 -25.83
C GLN A 172 -26.49 81.76 -25.52
N LYS A 173 -25.15 81.82 -25.40
CA LYS A 173 -24.44 83.09 -25.24
C LYS A 173 -24.64 84.03 -26.43
N ASP A 174 -24.65 83.53 -27.66
CA ASP A 174 -24.90 84.36 -28.83
C ASP A 174 -26.33 84.95 -28.81
N GLU A 175 -27.34 84.18 -28.42
CA GLU A 175 -28.72 84.68 -28.25
C GLU A 175 -28.83 85.66 -27.06
N ASP A 176 -28.19 85.38 -25.93
CA ASP A 176 -28.11 86.29 -24.78
C ASP A 176 -27.41 87.60 -25.16
N HIS A 177 -26.35 87.55 -25.97
CA HIS A 177 -25.68 88.74 -26.49
C HIS A 177 -26.57 89.53 -27.45
N LYS A 178 -27.28 88.86 -28.37
CA LYS A 178 -28.24 89.53 -29.26
C LYS A 178 -29.37 90.20 -28.49
N THR A 179 -29.93 89.52 -27.49
CA THR A 179 -30.98 90.09 -26.63
C THR A 179 -30.45 91.25 -25.79
N ALA A 180 -29.25 91.14 -25.21
CA ALA A 180 -28.61 92.24 -24.50
C ALA A 180 -28.35 93.46 -25.40
N ILE A 181 -27.90 93.27 -26.64
CA ILE A 181 -27.74 94.35 -27.63
C ILE A 181 -29.10 94.99 -27.89
N TYR A 182 -30.14 94.20 -28.16
CA TYR A 182 -31.48 94.71 -28.39
C TYR A 182 -32.04 95.52 -27.20
N GLU A 183 -31.82 95.04 -25.97
CA GLU A 183 -32.22 95.76 -24.75
C GLU A 183 -31.45 97.06 -24.56
N LEU A 184 -30.14 97.06 -24.83
CA LEU A 184 -29.30 98.25 -24.79
C LEU A 184 -29.73 99.27 -25.84
N GLU A 185 -30.03 98.84 -27.06
CA GLU A 185 -30.56 99.68 -28.13
C GLU A 185 -31.92 100.27 -27.75
N LYS A 186 -32.84 99.43 -27.25
CA LYS A 186 -34.16 99.86 -26.77
C LYS A 186 -34.03 100.88 -25.63
N LYS A 187 -33.15 100.61 -24.65
CA LYS A 187 -32.89 101.52 -23.53
C LYS A 187 -32.28 102.82 -24.01
N ALA A 188 -31.31 102.78 -24.93
CA ALA A 188 -30.71 103.98 -25.51
C ALA A 188 -31.75 104.84 -26.26
N VAL A 189 -32.70 104.21 -26.98
CA VAL A 189 -33.81 104.92 -27.64
C VAL A 189 -34.75 105.55 -26.61
N LEU A 190 -35.13 104.81 -25.56
CA LEU A 190 -35.99 105.32 -24.49
C LEU A 190 -35.31 106.45 -23.71
N ASP A 191 -34.04 106.29 -23.34
CA ASP A 191 -33.24 107.30 -22.64
C ASP A 191 -33.03 108.53 -23.53
N LYS A 192 -32.82 108.37 -24.85
CA LYS A 192 -32.78 109.50 -25.79
C LYS A 192 -34.12 110.24 -25.84
N SER A 193 -35.24 109.52 -25.80
CA SER A 193 -36.58 110.13 -25.72
C SER A 193 -36.81 110.83 -24.39
N ARG A 194 -36.45 110.17 -23.27
CA ARG A 194 -36.54 110.72 -21.92
C ARG A 194 -35.69 111.97 -21.79
N LEU A 195 -34.45 111.95 -22.27
CA LEU A 195 -33.53 113.09 -22.27
C LEU A 195 -34.06 114.24 -23.13
N LYS A 196 -34.70 113.98 -24.27
CA LYS A 196 -35.38 115.03 -25.04
C LYS A 196 -36.51 115.67 -24.23
N THR A 197 -37.35 114.87 -23.58
CA THR A 197 -38.43 115.38 -22.73
C THR A 197 -37.91 116.14 -21.52
N GLU A 198 -36.90 115.59 -20.83
CA GLU A 198 -36.22 116.23 -19.70
C GLU A 198 -35.49 117.51 -20.13
N MET A 199 -34.87 117.56 -21.31
CA MET A 199 -34.26 118.77 -21.84
C MET A 199 -35.31 119.85 -22.07
N VAL A 200 -36.43 119.51 -22.70
CA VAL A 200 -37.56 120.44 -22.89
C VAL A 200 -38.12 120.90 -21.54
N GLN A 201 -38.32 119.97 -20.60
CA GLN A 201 -38.78 120.29 -19.25
C GLN A 201 -37.76 121.14 -18.50
N ARG A 202 -36.46 120.85 -18.56
CA ARG A 202 -35.41 121.65 -17.92
C ARG A 202 -35.25 123.00 -18.58
N VAL A 203 -35.44 123.15 -19.89
CA VAL A 203 -35.47 124.48 -20.52
C VAL A 203 -36.67 125.27 -19.99
N ASN A 204 -37.84 124.64 -19.88
CA ASN A 204 -39.03 125.25 -19.30
C ASN A 204 -38.88 125.55 -17.80
N GLN A 205 -38.19 124.68 -17.07
CA GLN A 205 -37.94 124.79 -15.64
C GLN A 205 -36.82 125.79 -15.36
N VAL A 206 -35.78 125.89 -16.20
CA VAL A 206 -34.77 126.95 -16.16
C VAL A 206 -35.42 128.28 -16.54
N ALA A 207 -36.38 128.32 -17.46
CA ALA A 207 -37.18 129.53 -17.72
C ALA A 207 -38.07 129.90 -16.53
N ALA A 208 -38.63 128.91 -15.81
CA ALA A 208 -39.45 129.12 -14.62
C ALA A 208 -38.60 129.46 -13.38
N GLU A 209 -37.44 128.83 -13.23
CA GLU A 209 -36.42 129.08 -12.20
C GLU A 209 -35.71 130.41 -12.47
N PHE A 210 -35.47 130.85 -13.71
CA PHE A 210 -35.04 132.24 -13.98
C PHE A 210 -36.06 133.24 -13.42
N ARG A 211 -37.36 132.92 -13.50
CA ARG A 211 -38.44 133.72 -12.90
C ARG A 211 -38.57 133.55 -11.38
N ARG A 212 -38.10 132.42 -10.81
CA ARG A 212 -38.22 132.06 -9.38
C ARG A 212 -36.98 132.39 -8.55
N VAL A 213 -35.79 132.16 -9.08
CA VAL A 213 -34.47 132.54 -8.55
C VAL A 213 -34.34 134.06 -8.50
N SER A 214 -35.00 134.77 -9.44
CA SER A 214 -35.22 136.23 -9.30
C SER A 214 -36.07 136.60 -8.06
N ASN A 215 -36.86 135.67 -7.51
CA ASN A 215 -37.85 135.93 -6.46
C ASN A 215 -37.55 135.23 -5.12
N LYS A 216 -36.47 134.44 -4.98
CA LYS A 216 -36.28 133.60 -3.79
C LYS A 216 -34.82 133.36 -3.41
N GLN A 217 -34.11 134.44 -3.10
CA GLN A 217 -33.00 134.36 -2.16
C GLN A 217 -33.55 134.24 -0.74
N MET A 218 -33.43 133.07 -0.10
CA MET A 218 -33.13 132.95 1.34
C MET A 218 -32.51 131.56 1.60
N ALA A 219 -31.30 131.55 2.16
CA ALA A 219 -30.34 130.44 2.11
C ALA A 219 -30.23 129.58 3.39
N GLU A 220 -31.20 129.65 4.32
CA GLU A 220 -31.07 129.00 5.63
C GLU A 220 -31.68 127.60 5.73
N THR A 221 -32.80 127.31 5.06
CA THR A 221 -33.42 125.97 5.08
C THR A 221 -32.51 124.92 4.42
N THR A 222 -31.79 125.31 3.36
CA THR A 222 -30.86 124.45 2.63
C THR A 222 -29.71 123.93 3.50
N LYS A 223 -29.23 124.76 4.44
CA LYS A 223 -28.07 124.42 5.28
C LYS A 223 -28.40 123.36 6.33
N ASN A 224 -29.63 123.31 6.82
CA ASN A 224 -30.06 122.30 7.79
C ASN A 224 -30.31 120.94 7.12
N THR A 225 -30.93 120.93 5.95
CA THR A 225 -31.14 119.70 5.15
C THR A 225 -29.82 119.07 4.69
N ILE A 226 -28.77 119.87 4.45
CA ILE A 226 -27.43 119.35 4.12
C ILE A 226 -26.82 118.60 5.33
N ARG A 227 -26.94 119.13 6.56
CA ARG A 227 -26.37 118.46 7.75
C ARG A 227 -27.04 117.13 8.05
N GLU A 228 -28.36 117.07 7.94
CA GLU A 228 -29.13 115.84 8.12
C GLU A 228 -28.78 114.80 7.04
N ASN A 229 -28.68 115.21 5.78
CA ASN A 229 -28.23 114.33 4.71
C ASN A 229 -26.82 113.78 4.93
N VAL A 230 -25.87 114.61 5.40
CA VAL A 230 -24.50 114.15 5.71
C VAL A 230 -24.52 113.11 6.83
N SER A 231 -25.34 113.30 7.86
CA SER A 231 -25.47 112.34 8.97
C SER A 231 -26.08 111.01 8.53
N ILE A 232 -27.16 111.05 7.74
CA ILE A 232 -27.81 109.85 7.19
C ILE A 232 -26.87 109.12 6.22
N THR A 233 -26.15 109.85 5.38
CA THR A 233 -25.16 109.27 4.45
C THR A 233 -24.05 108.56 5.20
N ALA A 234 -23.56 109.13 6.31
CA ALA A 234 -22.54 108.49 7.14
C ALA A 234 -23.04 107.20 7.82
N GLN A 235 -24.31 107.14 8.22
CA GLN A 235 -24.91 105.92 8.77
C GLN A 235 -25.14 104.86 7.69
N LEU A 236 -25.62 105.25 6.50
CA LEU A 236 -25.76 104.36 5.34
C LEU A 236 -24.41 103.76 4.94
N GLN A 237 -23.34 104.55 4.97
CA GLN A 237 -21.99 104.05 4.69
C GLN A 237 -21.58 102.96 5.68
N LYS A 238 -21.76 103.17 6.99
CA LYS A 238 -21.46 102.15 8.01
C LYS A 238 -22.28 100.87 7.84
N MET A 239 -23.56 101.00 7.50
CA MET A 239 -24.42 99.84 7.22
C MET A 239 -23.99 99.10 5.94
N SER A 240 -23.57 99.85 4.92
CA SER A 240 -23.02 99.30 3.68
C SER A 240 -21.72 98.54 3.95
N ASP A 241 -20.79 99.13 4.69
CA ASP A 241 -19.50 98.51 5.06
C ASP A 241 -19.75 97.20 5.83
N LYS A 242 -20.68 97.20 6.79
CA LYS A 242 -21.06 95.99 7.53
C LYS A 242 -21.69 94.93 6.63
N THR A 243 -22.49 95.34 5.64
CA THR A 243 -23.08 94.42 4.66
C THR A 243 -22.00 93.76 3.80
N ILE A 244 -20.98 94.51 3.39
CA ILE A 244 -19.84 93.99 2.63
C ILE A 244 -19.04 92.98 3.46
N GLU A 245 -18.78 93.25 4.74
CA GLU A 245 -18.12 92.30 5.64
C GLU A 245 -18.89 90.99 5.77
N LEU A 246 -20.22 91.06 5.97
CA LEU A 246 -21.06 89.87 6.09
C LEU A 246 -21.10 89.05 4.79
N ILE A 247 -21.09 89.72 3.63
CA ILE A 247 -20.98 89.03 2.34
C ILE A 247 -19.64 88.30 2.22
N ALA A 248 -18.54 88.95 2.58
CA ALA A 248 -17.21 88.34 2.56
C ALA A 248 -17.11 87.13 3.50
N GLU A 249 -17.64 87.23 4.72
CA GLU A 249 -17.68 86.11 5.67
C GLU A 249 -18.56 84.96 5.13
N ASN A 250 -19.70 85.26 4.52
CA ASN A 250 -20.57 84.26 3.91
C ASN A 250 -19.87 83.54 2.75
N ASP A 251 -19.13 84.26 1.91
CA ASP A 251 -18.37 83.68 0.80
C ASP A 251 -17.21 82.81 1.30
N GLU A 252 -16.52 83.21 2.38
CA GLU A 252 -15.52 82.36 3.03
C GLU A 252 -16.14 81.07 3.60
N LEU A 253 -17.31 81.18 4.26
CA LEU A 253 -18.02 80.03 4.80
C LEU A 253 -18.47 79.08 3.69
N LYS A 254 -19.01 79.59 2.58
CA LYS A 254 -19.34 78.78 1.39
C LYS A 254 -18.11 78.09 0.81
N LYS A 255 -16.96 78.77 0.77
CA LYS A 255 -15.70 78.17 0.30
C LYS A 255 -15.25 77.03 1.22
N LYS A 256 -15.32 77.22 2.54
CA LYS A 256 -15.02 76.18 3.54
C LYS A 256 -16.00 75.00 3.44
N GLU A 257 -17.29 75.27 3.28
CA GLU A 257 -18.32 74.25 3.08
C GLU A 257 -18.02 73.41 1.81
N LYS A 258 -17.68 74.06 0.69
CA LYS A 258 -17.32 73.37 -0.55
C LYS A 258 -16.07 72.49 -0.36
N GLN A 259 -15.05 72.97 0.34
CA GLN A 259 -13.85 72.18 0.64
C GLN A 259 -14.15 70.97 1.53
N GLN A 260 -14.99 71.15 2.56
CA GLN A 260 -15.41 70.05 3.44
C GLN A 260 -16.24 69.01 2.67
N LYS A 261 -17.16 69.44 1.80
CA LYS A 261 -17.92 68.54 0.92
C LYS A 261 -17.00 67.70 0.03
N GLN A 262 -15.99 68.33 -0.58
CA GLN A 262 -15.00 67.60 -1.39
C GLN A 262 -14.17 66.61 -0.56
N GLN A 263 -13.80 66.97 0.68
CA GLN A 263 -13.12 66.02 1.57
C GLN A 263 -13.99 64.83 1.95
N ILE A 264 -15.28 65.06 2.24
CA ILE A 264 -16.23 63.98 2.55
C ILE A 264 -16.36 63.03 1.35
N GLU A 265 -16.56 63.57 0.14
CA GLU A 265 -16.67 62.77 -1.09
C GLU A 265 -15.42 61.90 -1.32
N MET A 266 -14.21 62.46 -1.20
CA MET A 266 -12.97 61.69 -1.31
C MET A 266 -12.84 60.59 -0.23
N LEU A 267 -13.30 60.86 0.99
CA LEU A 267 -13.27 59.88 2.08
C LEU A 267 -14.28 58.74 1.84
N GLU A 268 -15.48 59.04 1.35
CA GLU A 268 -16.49 58.06 0.98
C GLU A 268 -16.01 57.17 -0.17
N GLU A 269 -15.41 57.74 -1.21
CA GLU A 269 -14.79 56.98 -2.30
C GLU A 269 -13.69 56.03 -1.79
N ASN A 270 -12.84 56.51 -0.89
CA ASN A 270 -11.77 55.69 -0.30
C ASN A 270 -12.35 54.57 0.58
N GLU A 271 -13.38 54.86 1.39
CA GLU A 271 -14.07 53.87 2.19
C GLU A 271 -14.69 52.77 1.32
N THR A 272 -15.40 53.14 0.25
CA THR A 272 -16.00 52.15 -0.66
C THR A 272 -14.94 51.31 -1.37
N ALA A 273 -13.81 51.91 -1.77
CA ALA A 273 -12.68 51.18 -2.36
C ALA A 273 -12.04 50.21 -1.35
N LEU A 274 -11.85 50.63 -0.10
CA LEU A 274 -11.33 49.80 0.98
C LEU A 274 -12.30 48.66 1.32
N ALA A 275 -13.60 48.92 1.38
CA ALA A 275 -14.63 47.91 1.61
C ALA A 275 -14.61 46.85 0.50
N LYS A 276 -14.48 47.25 -0.78
CA LYS A 276 -14.33 46.32 -1.91
C LYS A 276 -13.07 45.47 -1.80
N LYS A 277 -11.91 46.08 -1.49
CA LYS A 277 -10.64 45.36 -1.29
C LYS A 277 -10.68 44.42 -0.09
N ASN A 278 -11.29 44.83 1.01
CA ASN A 278 -11.45 44.01 2.20
C ASN A 278 -12.38 42.82 1.91
N HIS A 279 -13.47 43.05 1.17
CA HIS A 279 -14.37 41.98 0.76
C HIS A 279 -13.69 40.96 -0.17
N SER A 280 -12.89 41.41 -1.14
CA SER A 280 -12.12 40.49 -2.00
C SER A 280 -11.05 39.73 -1.22
N ALA A 281 -10.33 40.39 -0.32
CA ALA A 281 -9.37 39.74 0.58
C ALA A 281 -10.05 38.69 1.47
N GLN A 282 -11.23 39.00 2.03
CA GLN A 282 -11.99 38.06 2.85
C GLN A 282 -12.48 36.85 2.05
N ARG A 283 -12.91 37.03 0.78
CA ARG A 283 -13.21 35.90 -0.12
C ARG A 283 -11.98 35.05 -0.39
N MET A 284 -10.83 35.68 -0.65
CA MET A 284 -9.57 34.97 -0.86
C MET A 284 -9.17 34.16 0.38
N ILE A 285 -9.27 34.75 1.57
CA ILE A 285 -9.02 34.05 2.84
C ILE A 285 -9.95 32.85 2.99
N LYS A 286 -11.25 33.00 2.70
CA LYS A 286 -12.20 31.87 2.73
C LYS A 286 -11.80 30.76 1.77
N MET A 287 -11.49 31.09 0.50
CA MET A 287 -11.03 30.10 -0.48
C MET A 287 -9.73 29.41 -0.07
N LEU A 288 -8.76 30.15 0.45
CA LEU A 288 -7.50 29.59 0.93
C LEU A 288 -7.71 28.70 2.16
N THR A 289 -8.58 29.10 3.09
CA THR A 289 -8.93 28.30 4.27
C THR A 289 -9.60 26.99 3.87
N GLU A 290 -10.49 27.03 2.88
CA GLU A 290 -11.16 25.85 2.34
C GLU A 290 -10.17 24.94 1.62
N LYS A 291 -9.24 25.49 0.83
CA LYS A 291 -8.13 24.73 0.25
C LYS A 291 -7.26 24.07 1.32
N CYS A 292 -6.90 24.78 2.39
CA CYS A 292 -6.14 24.18 3.49
C CYS A 292 -6.90 23.03 4.13
N ARG A 293 -8.20 23.16 4.39
CA ARG A 293 -9.02 22.05 4.91
C ARG A 293 -9.06 20.85 3.97
N THR A 294 -9.20 21.08 2.66
CA THR A 294 -9.16 19.96 1.69
C THR A 294 -7.80 19.29 1.65
N GLN A 295 -6.70 20.05 1.79
CA GLN A 295 -5.35 19.50 1.87
C GLN A 295 -5.12 18.73 3.17
N GLU A 296 -5.62 19.23 4.31
CA GLU A 296 -5.57 18.52 5.60
C GLU A 296 -6.33 17.19 5.53
N ALA A 297 -7.52 17.16 4.89
CA ALA A 297 -8.27 15.92 4.68
C ALA A 297 -7.52 14.93 3.79
N LEU A 298 -6.88 15.41 2.71
CA LEU A 298 -6.06 14.59 1.83
C LEU A 298 -4.85 14.00 2.56
N ILE A 299 -4.18 14.80 3.40
CA ILE A 299 -3.05 14.33 4.23
C ILE A 299 -3.53 13.24 5.19
N ALA A 300 -4.67 13.44 5.86
CA ALA A 300 -5.23 12.43 6.76
C ALA A 300 -5.59 11.11 6.03
N GLU A 301 -6.05 11.19 4.79
CA GLU A 301 -6.30 10.00 3.94
C GLU A 301 -4.98 9.29 3.58
N PHE A 302 -3.93 10.04 3.26
CA PHE A 302 -2.61 9.47 3.02
C PHE A 302 -2.01 8.81 4.27
N ASP A 303 -2.12 9.45 5.43
CA ASP A 303 -1.65 8.88 6.70
C ASP A 303 -2.37 7.57 7.02
N LEU A 304 -3.69 7.50 6.79
CA LEU A 304 -4.48 6.28 7.00
C LEU A 304 -4.06 5.18 6.01
N ARG A 305 -3.85 5.53 4.74
CA ARG A 305 -3.36 4.59 3.74
C ARG A 305 -1.94 4.11 4.04
N GLU A 306 -1.07 4.96 4.58
CA GLU A 306 0.27 4.58 5.01
C GLU A 306 0.22 3.58 6.18
N GLN A 307 -0.70 3.76 7.13
CA GLN A 307 -0.95 2.79 8.19
C GLN A 307 -1.41 1.43 7.64
N GLU A 308 -2.36 1.43 6.70
CA GLU A 308 -2.79 0.19 6.03
C GLU A 308 -1.63 -0.51 5.30
N TYR A 309 -0.77 0.24 4.62
CA TYR A 309 0.43 -0.32 3.99
C TYR A 309 1.39 -0.93 5.01
N GLN A 310 1.63 -0.26 6.13
CA GLN A 310 2.47 -0.79 7.21
C GLN A 310 1.89 -2.07 7.80
N GLU A 311 0.57 -2.14 8.00
CA GLU A 311 -0.10 -3.36 8.46
C GLU A 311 0.10 -4.53 7.49
N VAL A 312 -0.06 -4.29 6.18
CA VAL A 312 0.17 -5.30 5.14
C VAL A 312 1.64 -5.70 5.07
N GLU A 313 2.58 -4.76 5.18
CA GLU A 313 4.02 -5.07 5.22
C GLU A 313 4.36 -5.96 6.43
N ASN A 314 3.81 -5.65 7.60
CA ASN A 314 3.98 -6.48 8.80
C ASN A 314 3.39 -7.89 8.61
N GLU A 315 2.22 -8.00 7.96
CA GLU A 315 1.61 -9.31 7.65
C GLU A 315 2.46 -10.11 6.66
N VAL A 316 3.00 -9.45 5.63
CA VAL A 316 3.93 -10.09 4.68
C VAL A 316 5.20 -10.54 5.38
N GLU A 317 5.77 -9.74 6.27
CA GLU A 317 6.95 -10.13 7.03
C GLU A 317 6.68 -11.33 7.95
N PHE A 318 5.53 -11.35 8.62
CA PHE A 318 5.08 -12.48 9.43
C PHE A 318 4.92 -13.75 8.60
N LEU A 319 4.26 -13.67 7.43
CA LEU A 319 4.10 -14.80 6.52
C LEU A 319 5.44 -15.29 5.98
N ARG A 320 6.39 -14.39 5.69
CA ARG A 320 7.76 -14.78 5.30
C ARG A 320 8.46 -15.55 6.40
N GLN A 321 8.35 -15.10 7.65
CA GLN A 321 8.92 -15.83 8.79
C GLN A 321 8.29 -17.22 8.95
N GLN A 322 6.98 -17.35 8.74
CA GLN A 322 6.29 -18.63 8.79
C GLN A 322 6.72 -19.57 7.64
N VAL A 323 6.92 -19.05 6.43
CA VAL A 323 7.42 -19.84 5.30
C VAL A 323 8.85 -20.30 5.58
N GLU A 324 9.70 -19.46 6.16
CA GLU A 324 11.07 -19.84 6.49
C GLU A 324 11.10 -20.92 7.59
N SER A 325 10.29 -20.79 8.65
CA SER A 325 10.22 -21.82 9.68
C SER A 325 9.71 -23.16 9.15
N GLN A 326 8.70 -23.15 8.27
CA GLN A 326 8.22 -24.36 7.61
C GLN A 326 9.28 -24.98 6.68
N ARG A 327 10.09 -24.15 6.00
CA ARG A 327 11.20 -24.65 5.19
C ARG A 327 12.27 -25.31 6.04
N GLU A 328 12.63 -24.72 7.18
CA GLU A 328 13.56 -25.32 8.14
C GLU A 328 13.03 -26.65 8.69
N GLU A 329 11.74 -26.72 9.03
CA GLU A 329 11.09 -27.97 9.46
C GLU A 329 11.14 -29.05 8.38
N ILE A 330 10.80 -28.71 7.13
CA ILE A 330 10.89 -29.62 5.99
C ILE A 330 12.33 -30.10 5.79
N GLN A 331 13.31 -29.21 5.91
CA GLN A 331 14.72 -29.57 5.77
C GLN A 331 15.18 -30.51 6.89
N ASN A 332 14.73 -30.29 8.12
CA ASN A 332 15.03 -31.16 9.26
C ASN A 332 14.39 -32.54 9.08
N LEU A 333 13.13 -32.61 8.67
CA LEU A 333 12.45 -33.86 8.36
C LEU A 333 13.10 -34.59 7.17
N ALA A 334 13.63 -33.87 6.18
CA ALA A 334 14.37 -34.46 5.07
C ALA A 334 15.67 -35.12 5.56
N LYS A 335 16.43 -34.45 6.43
CA LYS A 335 17.65 -35.01 7.06
C LYS A 335 17.32 -36.23 7.93
N GLU A 336 16.23 -36.17 8.71
CA GLU A 336 15.80 -37.30 9.54
C GLU A 336 15.40 -38.51 8.68
N ASN A 337 14.67 -38.30 7.58
CA ASN A 337 14.35 -39.37 6.64
C ASN A 337 15.60 -39.97 5.98
N GLU A 338 16.58 -39.14 5.62
CA GLU A 338 17.85 -39.62 5.06
C GLU A 338 18.61 -40.50 6.07
N GLN A 339 18.68 -40.08 7.34
CA GLN A 339 19.26 -40.88 8.42
C GLN A 339 18.51 -42.21 8.62
N LEU A 340 17.18 -42.18 8.66
CA LEU A 340 16.36 -43.39 8.78
C LEU A 340 16.55 -44.34 7.59
N ASP A 341 16.75 -43.81 6.38
CA ASP A 341 17.06 -44.62 5.20
C ASP A 341 18.45 -45.26 5.27
N GLU A 342 19.45 -44.55 5.80
CA GLU A 342 20.78 -45.10 6.08
C GLU A 342 20.71 -46.21 7.13
N ASP A 343 20.04 -45.97 8.25
CA ASP A 343 19.79 -46.96 9.30
C ASP A 343 19.04 -48.18 8.77
N LEU A 344 18.05 -47.98 7.89
CA LEU A 344 17.33 -49.08 7.24
C LEU A 344 18.26 -49.87 6.30
N LYS A 345 19.17 -49.22 5.57
CA LYS A 345 20.15 -49.90 4.72
C LYS A 345 21.12 -50.72 5.58
N GLN A 346 21.63 -50.16 6.67
CA GLN A 346 22.53 -50.85 7.60
C GLN A 346 21.85 -52.04 8.26
N ASN A 347 20.64 -51.86 8.81
CA ASN A 347 19.86 -52.96 9.37
C ASN A 347 19.55 -54.06 8.34
N LYS A 348 19.33 -53.71 7.07
CA LYS A 348 19.17 -54.69 5.99
C LYS A 348 20.46 -55.44 5.69
N SER A 349 21.63 -54.79 5.72
CA SER A 349 22.92 -55.48 5.56
C SER A 349 23.18 -56.43 6.72
N ASP A 350 22.93 -55.98 7.94
CA ASP A 350 23.13 -56.76 9.16
C ASP A 350 22.18 -57.96 9.21
N LEU A 351 20.93 -57.78 8.80
CA LEU A 351 20.00 -58.89 8.64
C LEU A 351 20.47 -59.90 7.57
N LYS A 352 21.13 -59.43 6.51
CA LYS A 352 21.65 -60.30 5.44
C LYS A 352 22.89 -61.07 5.92
N THR A 353 23.80 -60.44 6.66
CA THR A 353 24.97 -61.11 7.26
C THR A 353 24.51 -62.13 8.30
N GLU A 354 23.59 -61.78 9.18
CA GLU A 354 22.99 -62.70 10.16
C GLU A 354 22.27 -63.87 9.49
N ARG A 355 21.49 -63.65 8.43
CA ARG A 355 20.88 -64.74 7.65
C ARG A 355 21.93 -65.64 7.00
N SER A 356 23.05 -65.08 6.54
CA SER A 356 24.16 -65.85 5.98
C SER A 356 24.83 -66.70 7.06
N ASN A 357 25.12 -66.10 8.21
CA ASN A 357 25.68 -66.79 9.38
C ASN A 357 24.76 -67.91 9.84
N LYS A 358 23.45 -67.66 9.98
CA LYS A 358 22.46 -68.68 10.28
C LYS A 358 22.50 -69.84 9.29
N ARG A 359 22.55 -69.57 7.98
CA ARG A 359 22.67 -70.64 6.96
C ARG A 359 23.97 -71.43 7.11
N LYS A 360 25.08 -70.79 7.46
CA LYS A 360 26.36 -71.47 7.72
C LYS A 360 26.24 -72.38 8.95
N VAL A 361 25.62 -71.90 10.02
CA VAL A 361 25.36 -72.70 11.23
C VAL A 361 24.43 -73.88 10.94
N ASP A 362 23.32 -73.65 10.22
CA ASP A 362 22.38 -74.71 9.81
C ASP A 362 23.10 -75.79 8.98
N LYS A 363 24.06 -75.41 8.13
CA LYS A 363 24.92 -76.37 7.38
C LYS A 363 25.82 -77.15 8.31
N ILE A 364 26.58 -76.49 9.19
CA ILE A 364 27.45 -77.17 10.16
C ILE A 364 26.65 -78.15 11.01
N LEU A 365 25.45 -77.76 11.47
CA LEU A 365 24.56 -78.63 12.24
C LEU A 365 24.07 -79.83 11.42
N ALA A 366 23.73 -79.63 10.15
CA ALA A 366 23.34 -80.72 9.25
C ALA A 366 24.50 -81.68 8.98
N ASP A 367 25.70 -81.15 8.71
CA ASP A 367 26.92 -81.93 8.46
C ASP A 367 27.34 -82.71 9.73
N ALA A 368 27.24 -82.09 10.91
CA ALA A 368 27.46 -82.77 12.19
C ALA A 368 26.41 -83.86 12.46
N ALA A 369 25.13 -83.61 12.16
CA ALA A 369 24.08 -84.62 12.28
C ALA A 369 24.27 -85.80 11.31
N GLU A 370 24.75 -85.54 10.08
CA GLU A 370 25.06 -86.59 9.11
C GLU A 370 26.33 -87.38 9.52
N ALA A 371 27.37 -86.71 10.03
CA ALA A 371 28.56 -87.37 10.58
C ALA A 371 28.19 -88.30 11.76
N LEU A 372 27.34 -87.84 12.68
CA LEU A 372 26.79 -88.66 13.77
C LEU A 372 25.94 -89.83 13.24
N LYS A 373 25.14 -89.60 12.19
CA LYS A 373 24.31 -90.64 11.56
C LYS A 373 25.13 -91.69 10.82
N ILE A 374 26.25 -91.32 10.19
CA ILE A 374 27.19 -92.26 9.57
C ILE A 374 27.83 -93.14 10.66
N ALA A 375 28.30 -92.52 11.75
CA ALA A 375 28.86 -93.25 12.88
C ALA A 375 27.87 -94.20 13.58
N LEU A 376 26.58 -93.82 13.66
CA LEU A 376 25.53 -94.60 14.31
C LEU A 376 24.82 -95.62 13.39
N ARG A 377 25.06 -95.61 12.07
CA ARG A 377 24.46 -96.58 11.12
C ARG A 377 25.28 -97.85 10.95
N THR A 378 26.53 -97.85 11.37
CA THR A 378 27.43 -99.02 11.28
C THR A 378 27.31 -99.98 12.46
N THR A 379 26.38 -99.73 13.40
CA THR A 379 26.02 -100.65 14.48
C THR A 379 24.85 -101.55 14.08
N GLY A 380 24.98 -102.23 12.93
CA GLY A 380 24.16 -103.40 12.64
C GLY A 380 24.70 -104.60 13.43
N PRO A 381 23.86 -105.43 14.07
CA PRO A 381 24.33 -106.63 14.75
C PRO A 381 24.73 -107.69 13.71
N GLU A 382 25.74 -108.49 14.05
CA GLU A 382 26.46 -109.49 13.22
C GLU A 382 27.68 -108.83 12.55
N ASP A 383 28.89 -108.97 13.10
CA ASP A 383 29.64 -110.23 13.17
C ASP A 383 30.72 -110.18 14.27
N ASP A 384 30.87 -111.31 14.96
CA ASP A 384 31.84 -111.54 16.03
C ASP A 384 33.26 -111.78 15.49
N TYR A 385 34.25 -111.42 16.32
CA TYR A 385 35.67 -111.82 16.28
C TYR A 385 36.58 -111.21 15.19
N GLU A 386 36.98 -109.92 15.35
CA GLU A 386 38.34 -109.37 15.10
C GLU A 386 38.42 -107.82 15.22
N ASP A 387 37.63 -107.19 16.11
CA ASP A 387 37.20 -105.80 15.85
C ASP A 387 37.68 -104.71 16.83
N ASP A 388 38.86 -104.83 17.44
CA ASP A 388 39.38 -103.77 18.33
C ASP A 388 40.05 -102.63 17.53
N MET A 389 40.79 -102.95 16.45
CA MET A 389 41.52 -101.94 15.67
C MET A 389 40.62 -101.15 14.71
N ASN A 390 39.59 -101.79 14.15
CA ASN A 390 38.63 -101.13 13.26
C ASN A 390 37.66 -100.20 14.00
N GLU A 391 37.28 -100.52 15.24
CA GLU A 391 36.47 -99.62 16.07
C GLU A 391 37.26 -98.36 16.46
N ILE A 392 38.55 -98.51 16.76
CA ILE A 392 39.45 -97.39 17.08
C ILE A 392 39.66 -96.50 15.85
N GLU A 393 39.98 -97.06 14.67
CA GLU A 393 40.16 -96.27 13.45
C GLU A 393 38.88 -95.54 13.01
N ARG A 394 37.70 -96.14 13.23
CA ARG A 394 36.40 -95.49 12.97
C ARG A 394 36.12 -94.38 13.97
N ARG A 395 36.43 -94.59 15.25
CA ARG A 395 36.31 -93.57 16.29
C ARG A 395 37.25 -92.40 16.03
N ASP A 396 38.49 -92.67 15.63
CA ASP A 396 39.48 -91.64 15.31
C ASP A 396 39.08 -90.87 14.05
N SER A 397 38.61 -91.55 13.00
CA SER A 397 38.06 -90.90 11.80
C SER A 397 36.82 -90.05 12.12
N MET A 398 35.96 -90.49 13.05
CA MET A 398 34.81 -89.72 13.52
C MET A 398 35.24 -88.48 14.32
N LEU A 399 36.21 -88.65 15.22
CA LEU A 399 36.77 -87.55 16.03
C LEU A 399 37.50 -86.54 15.16
N GLU A 400 38.22 -86.99 14.12
CA GLU A 400 38.88 -86.14 13.14
C GLU A 400 37.86 -85.36 12.31
N ASN A 401 36.81 -86.02 11.81
CA ASN A 401 35.71 -85.33 11.11
C ASN A 401 34.96 -84.34 12.00
N LEU A 402 34.72 -84.67 13.28
CA LEU A 402 34.15 -83.76 14.27
C LEU A 402 35.09 -82.60 14.60
N LEU A 403 36.40 -82.82 14.63
CA LEU A 403 37.40 -81.77 14.86
C LEU A 403 37.45 -80.78 13.69
N ILE A 404 37.36 -81.27 12.44
CA ILE A 404 37.26 -80.43 11.24
C ILE A 404 35.97 -79.59 11.30
N LEU A 405 34.84 -80.20 11.68
CA LEU A 405 33.57 -79.49 11.84
C LEU A 405 33.64 -78.43 12.96
N LEU A 406 34.26 -78.75 14.10
CA LEU A 406 34.47 -77.80 15.21
C LEU A 406 35.39 -76.64 14.82
N ASN A 407 36.44 -76.90 14.04
CA ASN A 407 37.30 -75.86 13.47
C ASN A 407 36.51 -74.94 12.52
N SER A 408 35.65 -75.51 11.67
CA SER A 408 34.80 -74.75 10.77
C SER A 408 33.75 -73.91 11.52
N ALA A 409 33.20 -74.43 12.62
CA ALA A 409 32.26 -73.74 13.48
C ALA A 409 32.93 -72.58 14.24
N ALA A 410 34.12 -72.83 14.81
CA ALA A 410 34.93 -71.83 15.50
C ALA A 410 35.38 -70.71 14.55
N ALA A 411 35.68 -71.01 13.27
CA ALA A 411 36.00 -70.01 12.25
C ALA A 411 34.81 -69.09 11.90
N ILE A 412 33.57 -69.56 12.13
CA ILE A 412 32.34 -68.77 11.96
C ILE A 412 31.93 -68.09 13.29
N GLY A 413 32.70 -68.31 14.37
CA GLY A 413 32.46 -67.73 15.69
C GLY A 413 31.42 -68.48 16.52
N VAL A 414 31.09 -69.72 16.16
CA VAL A 414 30.08 -70.54 16.84
C VAL A 414 30.75 -71.74 17.50
N GLY A 415 30.72 -71.76 18.84
CA GLY A 415 31.34 -72.81 19.67
C GLY A 415 32.75 -72.45 20.14
N PRO A 416 33.25 -73.12 21.19
CA PRO A 416 34.59 -72.90 21.72
C PRO A 416 35.65 -73.28 20.68
N LYS A 417 36.78 -72.56 20.68
CA LYS A 417 37.92 -72.97 19.85
C LYS A 417 38.39 -74.35 20.33
N PRO A 418 38.83 -75.26 19.45
CA PRO A 418 39.23 -76.61 19.86
C PRO A 418 40.31 -76.64 20.96
N GLY A 419 41.16 -75.60 21.07
CA GLY A 419 42.13 -75.44 22.16
C GLY A 419 41.55 -75.03 23.53
N GLU A 420 40.25 -74.74 23.62
CA GLU A 420 39.52 -74.44 24.86
C GLU A 420 38.75 -75.66 25.39
N LEU A 421 38.51 -76.68 24.55
CA LEU A 421 37.91 -77.96 24.94
C LEU A 421 38.97 -78.80 25.67
N GLY A 422 38.83 -78.93 26.99
CA GLY A 422 39.76 -79.66 27.87
C GLY A 422 40.13 -78.91 29.15
N LYS A 423 39.78 -77.63 29.27
CA LYS A 423 39.92 -76.87 30.53
C LYS A 423 38.63 -76.98 31.35
N GLN A 424 38.43 -78.13 32.00
CA GLN A 424 37.46 -78.24 33.10
C GLN A 424 38.19 -78.67 34.37
N TYR A 425 37.76 -78.08 35.49
CA TYR A 425 38.23 -78.22 36.86
C TYR A 425 39.37 -77.28 37.29
N GLU A 426 38.98 -76.13 37.86
CA GLU A 426 39.50 -75.66 39.14
C GLU A 426 38.34 -74.97 39.88
N VAL A 427 37.99 -75.54 41.04
CA VAL A 427 36.87 -75.15 41.90
C VAL A 427 37.45 -74.41 43.10
N ARG A 428 37.04 -73.14 43.32
CA ARG A 428 36.96 -72.39 44.61
C ARG A 428 38.29 -72.22 45.38
N LYS A 429 38.64 -71.15 46.09
CA LYS A 429 37.98 -70.01 46.78
C LYS A 429 39.18 -69.16 47.27
N SER A 430 39.03 -67.84 47.45
CA SER A 430 39.20 -67.26 48.80
C SER A 430 38.70 -65.83 48.85
N ALA A 431 37.99 -65.54 49.93
CA ALA A 431 37.52 -64.22 50.31
C ALA A 431 38.60 -63.57 51.17
N SER A 432 39.15 -62.45 50.70
CA SER A 432 39.61 -61.32 51.51
C SER A 432 40.48 -60.43 50.62
N GLU A 433 39.96 -59.31 50.15
CA GLU A 433 40.72 -58.07 50.16
C GLU A 433 39.82 -56.90 49.81
N MET A 434 39.84 -55.92 50.71
CA MET A 434 39.08 -54.69 50.65
C MET A 434 39.45 -53.87 49.40
N PRO A 435 38.48 -53.24 48.73
CA PRO A 435 38.73 -52.45 47.53
C PRO A 435 39.18 -51.04 47.92
N GLY A 436 40.45 -50.74 47.74
CA GLY A 436 40.94 -49.38 47.94
C GLY A 436 42.46 -49.27 47.94
N SER A 437 43.07 -49.18 46.76
CA SER A 437 44.31 -48.43 46.58
C SER A 437 44.77 -48.46 45.12
N LYS A 438 44.52 -47.32 44.47
CA LYS A 438 45.44 -46.62 43.56
C LYS A 438 45.50 -47.07 42.08
N GLN A 439 45.30 -46.02 41.26
CA GLN A 439 45.74 -45.78 39.89
C GLN A 439 44.77 -46.10 38.73
N GLY A 440 44.20 -45.01 38.20
CA GLY A 440 44.08 -44.82 36.75
C GLY A 440 42.68 -44.70 36.18
N ILE A 441 41.92 -43.66 36.57
CA ILE A 441 40.72 -43.28 35.80
C ILE A 441 41.20 -42.81 34.42
N ARG A 442 40.95 -43.64 33.40
CA ARG A 442 41.07 -43.24 32.00
C ARG A 442 39.96 -42.24 31.67
N ARG A 443 40.39 -41.20 30.96
CA ARG A 443 39.65 -40.02 30.54
C ARG A 443 38.43 -40.39 29.69
N GLY A 444 37.24 -39.91 30.09
CA GLY A 444 36.09 -39.69 29.20
C GLY A 444 34.92 -40.68 29.29
N GLN A 445 34.05 -40.49 30.28
CA GLN A 445 32.60 -40.81 30.32
C GLN A 445 32.14 -40.48 31.75
N LEU A 446 31.43 -39.37 32.02
CA LEU A 446 29.98 -39.20 31.91
C LEU A 446 29.61 -37.71 32.20
N PRO A 447 28.34 -37.28 32.02
CA PRO A 447 27.96 -36.00 31.43
C PRO A 447 27.75 -34.89 32.46
N MET A 448 28.15 -33.66 32.14
CA MET A 448 27.55 -32.43 32.71
C MET A 448 27.90 -31.20 31.83
N SER A 449 26.83 -30.55 31.34
CA SER A 449 26.66 -29.16 30.88
C SER A 449 27.62 -28.51 29.85
N PRO A 450 27.08 -27.86 28.78
CA PRO A 450 27.86 -27.24 27.71
C PRO A 450 28.17 -25.76 27.97
N ILE A 451 29.39 -25.33 27.62
CA ILE A 451 29.74 -23.94 27.30
C ILE A 451 30.48 -23.94 25.94
N ALA A 452 29.88 -23.19 25.00
CA ALA A 452 30.41 -22.43 23.86
C ALA A 452 31.57 -23.03 23.03
N THR A 453 31.45 -23.20 21.71
CA THR A 453 31.35 -22.17 20.63
C THR A 453 31.08 -22.87 19.26
N PRO A 454 31.08 -22.21 18.08
CA PRO A 454 29.94 -21.58 17.42
C PRO A 454 29.59 -22.24 16.05
N GLN A 455 28.30 -22.52 15.77
CA GLN A 455 27.67 -22.40 14.43
C GLN A 455 26.22 -22.92 14.47
N SER A 456 25.32 -22.08 13.95
CA SER A 456 23.91 -22.31 13.54
C SER A 456 22.83 -22.70 14.58
N GLY A 457 21.76 -21.88 14.61
CA GLY A 457 20.36 -22.29 14.88
C GLY A 457 19.89 -22.36 16.34
N GLY A 458 18.82 -21.61 16.71
CA GLY A 458 18.17 -21.56 18.05
C GLY A 458 17.28 -22.79 18.38
N PRO A 459 16.27 -22.75 19.31
CA PRO A 459 15.69 -21.64 20.12
C PRO A 459 15.63 -21.92 21.65
N LEU A 460 15.54 -20.94 22.57
CA LEU A 460 14.32 -20.36 23.16
C LEU A 460 14.73 -19.31 24.23
N PRO A 461 14.05 -18.15 24.37
CA PRO A 461 14.32 -17.22 25.45
C PRO A 461 13.34 -17.41 26.63
N HIS A 462 13.89 -17.47 27.84
CA HIS A 462 13.26 -16.85 29.01
C HIS A 462 14.01 -15.55 29.28
N TYR A 463 13.32 -14.56 29.88
CA TYR A 463 13.73 -13.18 30.20
C TYR A 463 13.22 -12.09 29.24
N GLN A 464 12.42 -11.19 29.82
CA GLN A 464 11.90 -9.96 29.24
C GLN A 464 12.79 -8.75 29.62
N LEU A 465 12.53 -7.61 28.95
CA LEU A 465 13.19 -6.33 29.19
C LEU A 465 13.18 -5.94 30.69
N GLY A 466 14.38 -5.71 31.25
CA GLY A 466 14.57 -5.10 32.57
C GLY A 466 15.37 -5.90 33.60
N ASP A 467 15.80 -7.12 33.28
CA ASP A 467 16.55 -7.94 34.24
C ASP A 467 18.06 -7.67 34.18
N LEU A 468 18.65 -7.40 35.34
CA LEU A 468 20.03 -6.97 35.62
C LEU A 468 20.27 -5.45 35.56
N GLY A 469 19.96 -4.82 36.70
CA GLY A 469 20.24 -3.43 36.99
C GLY A 469 21.72 -3.03 37.00
N LEU A 470 21.94 -1.81 36.51
CA LEU A 470 22.89 -0.80 36.99
C LEU A 470 24.40 -1.04 36.77
N ILE A 471 24.89 -0.58 35.59
CA ILE A 471 25.97 0.43 35.53
C ILE A 471 25.57 1.55 34.53
N PRO A 472 25.68 2.85 34.88
CA PRO A 472 25.17 3.97 34.06
C PRO A 472 25.99 4.22 32.78
N ARG A 473 25.32 4.46 31.65
CA ARG A 473 25.97 4.94 30.41
C ARG A 473 26.38 6.43 30.52
N PRO A 474 27.52 6.84 29.94
CA PRO A 474 27.89 8.25 29.85
C PRO A 474 26.96 9.02 28.92
N LYS A 475 26.51 10.19 29.41
CA LYS A 475 25.66 11.16 28.71
C LYS A 475 26.48 11.88 27.63
N HIS A 476 26.46 11.40 26.39
CA HIS A 476 26.81 12.24 25.24
C HIS A 476 25.55 12.54 24.44
N HIS A 477 25.06 13.77 24.64
CA HIS A 477 23.97 14.38 23.89
C HIS A 477 24.46 14.66 22.47
N ILE A 478 23.86 14.00 21.49
CA ILE A 478 24.02 14.36 20.08
C ILE A 478 23.21 15.65 19.87
N PRO A 479 23.83 16.77 19.45
CA PRO A 479 23.14 18.04 19.35
C PRO A 479 22.15 18.04 18.18
N THR A 480 20.89 18.34 18.48
CA THR A 480 19.84 18.51 17.46
C THR A 480 19.93 19.90 16.83
N SER A 481 19.29 20.12 15.68
CA SER A 481 19.27 21.41 14.98
C SER A 481 18.78 22.58 15.85
N PHE A 482 17.98 22.30 16.89
CA PHE A 482 17.53 23.27 17.88
C PHE A 482 18.62 23.73 18.86
N ASP A 483 19.61 22.88 19.17
CA ASP A 483 20.73 23.23 20.06
C ASP A 483 21.72 24.18 19.37
N LYS A 484 21.87 24.05 18.04
CA LYS A 484 22.70 24.96 17.22
C LYS A 484 22.11 26.38 17.15
N MET A 485 20.77 26.52 17.23
CA MET A 485 20.12 27.83 17.32
C MET A 485 20.27 28.48 18.70
N ARG A 486 20.53 27.70 19.76
CA ARG A 486 20.67 28.23 21.13
C ARG A 486 21.97 29.02 21.32
N VAL A 487 23.02 28.71 20.57
CA VAL A 487 24.35 29.36 20.71
C VAL A 487 24.42 30.70 19.97
N LEU A 488 23.51 30.99 19.04
CA LEU A 488 23.49 32.23 18.26
C LEU A 488 22.81 33.42 18.96
N SER A 489 22.40 33.29 20.22
CA SER A 489 21.59 34.32 20.92
C SER A 489 22.25 34.89 22.19
N ALA A 490 23.55 34.67 22.39
CA ALA A 490 24.27 35.19 23.56
C ALA A 490 24.71 36.68 23.44
N THR A 491 24.40 37.37 22.35
CA THR A 491 24.79 38.78 22.13
C THR A 491 23.61 39.64 21.68
N THR A 492 22.49 39.63 22.40
CA THR A 492 21.54 40.75 22.28
C THR A 492 20.75 40.98 23.55
N ARG A 493 20.69 42.25 23.97
CA ARG A 493 20.10 42.77 25.21
C ARG A 493 18.56 42.60 25.28
N LEU A 494 18.05 41.39 25.37
CA LEU A 494 16.60 41.14 25.56
C LEU A 494 16.32 40.00 26.56
N GLY A 495 17.03 39.97 27.69
CA GLY A 495 16.81 39.01 28.78
C GLY A 495 15.61 39.31 29.69
N GLY A 496 14.89 40.43 29.49
CA GLY A 496 13.84 40.89 30.40
C GLY A 496 12.41 40.37 30.13
N LEU A 497 12.15 39.72 28.98
CA LEU A 497 10.77 39.41 28.54
C LEU A 497 10.37 37.92 28.64
N ARG A 498 11.17 37.10 29.34
CA ARG A 498 10.92 35.65 29.44
C ARG A 498 9.84 35.22 30.45
N LYS A 499 9.18 36.14 31.16
CA LYS A 499 8.12 35.79 32.14
C LYS A 499 6.67 35.91 31.64
N VAL A 500 6.43 36.27 30.37
CA VAL A 500 5.05 36.48 29.85
C VAL A 500 4.67 35.52 28.71
N LEU A 501 5.58 34.71 28.19
CA LEU A 501 5.35 33.89 26.99
C LEU A 501 5.20 32.38 27.24
N THR A 502 4.66 31.99 28.39
CA THR A 502 4.21 30.62 28.66
C THR A 502 2.73 30.57 29.03
N ARG A 503 1.87 31.09 28.16
CA ARG A 503 0.49 30.62 28.02
C ARG A 503 0.14 30.59 26.54
N SER A 504 0.18 29.40 25.96
CA SER A 504 -0.40 29.12 24.65
C SER A 504 -1.91 29.41 24.71
N VAL A 505 -2.37 30.31 23.85
CA VAL A 505 -3.80 30.50 23.57
C VAL A 505 -4.06 29.84 22.22
N GLY A 506 -4.06 28.51 22.23
CA GLY A 506 -4.50 27.67 21.12
C GLY A 506 -5.71 26.88 21.59
N VAL A 507 -6.84 27.09 20.93
CA VAL A 507 -8.09 26.32 21.04
C VAL A 507 -8.82 26.41 22.39
N GLN A 508 -9.58 27.51 22.60
CA GLN A 508 -10.79 27.47 23.41
C GLN A 508 -11.85 28.43 22.83
N THR A 509 -12.70 27.93 21.93
CA THR A 509 -14.02 28.52 21.68
C THR A 509 -14.90 28.27 22.90
N VAL A 510 -14.75 29.07 23.96
CA VAL A 510 -15.68 29.03 25.09
C VAL A 510 -16.86 29.93 24.76
N SER A 511 -17.95 29.27 24.35
CA SER A 511 -19.35 29.69 24.38
C SER A 511 -19.63 31.19 24.63
N ALA A 512 -20.28 31.85 23.67
CA ALA A 512 -20.80 33.22 23.78
C ALA A 512 -21.49 33.59 25.12
N PRO A 513 -22.20 32.69 25.83
CA PRO A 513 -22.77 32.98 27.15
C PRO A 513 -21.73 33.37 28.22
N LYS A 514 -20.51 32.81 28.16
CA LYS A 514 -19.47 33.06 29.18
C LYS A 514 -18.77 34.40 28.94
N ALA A 515 -18.59 34.80 27.68
CA ALA A 515 -18.09 36.12 27.33
C ALA A 515 -19.08 37.23 27.71
N LEU A 516 -20.39 36.98 27.52
CA LEU A 516 -21.44 37.90 27.95
C LEU A 516 -21.52 38.02 29.48
N PHE A 517 -21.37 36.92 30.22
CA PHE A 517 -21.34 36.95 31.69
C PHE A 517 -20.18 37.79 32.26
N TYR A 518 -18.98 37.70 31.68
CA TYR A 518 -17.85 38.53 32.10
C TYR A 518 -18.01 40.00 31.69
N ALA A 519 -18.62 40.29 30.54
CA ALA A 519 -18.94 41.65 30.14
C ALA A 519 -19.95 42.29 31.10
N ASP A 520 -20.98 41.54 31.50
CA ASP A 520 -22.02 42.00 32.43
C ASP A 520 -21.46 42.26 33.84
N GLN A 521 -20.55 41.40 34.32
CA GLN A 521 -19.88 41.55 35.60
C GLN A 521 -18.88 42.73 35.63
N LEU A 522 -18.35 43.13 34.46
CA LEU A 522 -17.52 44.32 34.32
C LEU A 522 -18.36 45.59 34.23
N LEU A 523 -19.52 45.55 33.55
CA LEU A 523 -20.47 46.66 33.51
C LEU A 523 -21.09 46.92 34.89
N SER A 524 -21.41 45.90 35.67
CA SER A 524 -22.02 46.07 37.00
C SER A 524 -21.10 46.76 38.02
N LYS A 525 -19.78 46.81 37.76
CA LYS A 525 -18.78 47.50 38.60
C LYS A 525 -18.38 48.88 38.06
N ALA A 526 -18.90 49.28 36.90
CA ALA A 526 -18.58 50.57 36.28
C ALA A 526 -19.44 51.71 36.88
N PRO A 527 -18.92 52.96 36.95
CA PRO A 527 -19.69 54.14 37.37
C PRO A 527 -20.97 54.34 36.54
N GLN A 528 -22.06 54.83 37.15
CA GLN A 528 -23.38 54.99 36.51
C GLN A 528 -23.34 55.74 35.16
N LYS A 529 -22.53 56.79 35.05
CA LYS A 529 -22.36 57.56 33.79
C LYS A 529 -21.84 56.72 32.61
N THR A 530 -20.98 55.74 32.89
CA THR A 530 -20.45 54.80 31.88
C THR A 530 -21.46 53.73 31.50
N GLN A 531 -22.35 53.32 32.41
CA GLN A 531 -23.43 52.39 32.11
C GLN A 531 -24.48 53.05 31.19
N GLU A 532 -24.84 54.30 31.45
CA GLU A 532 -25.79 55.08 30.63
C GLU A 532 -25.25 55.37 29.21
N ALA A 533 -23.95 55.63 29.09
CA ALA A 533 -23.31 55.87 27.79
C ALA A 533 -23.29 54.63 26.88
N VAL A 534 -23.19 53.43 27.45
CA VAL A 534 -23.20 52.17 26.68
C VAL A 534 -24.62 51.80 26.24
N LEU A 535 -25.63 52.05 27.08
CA LEU A 535 -27.05 51.84 26.76
C LEU A 535 -27.57 52.81 25.67
N THR A 536 -27.11 54.06 25.69
CA THR A 536 -27.45 55.05 24.65
C THR A 536 -26.81 54.69 23.30
N LEU A 537 -25.58 54.18 23.26
CA LEU A 537 -24.94 53.71 22.03
C LEU A 537 -25.60 52.46 21.41
N GLN A 538 -26.25 51.61 22.19
CA GLN A 538 -27.01 50.46 21.68
C GLN A 538 -28.37 50.85 21.11
N THR A 539 -29.00 51.90 21.62
CA THR A 539 -30.34 52.32 21.19
C THR A 539 -30.33 53.14 19.89
N ASP A 540 -29.24 53.87 19.62
CA ASP A 540 -29.10 54.65 18.38
C ASP A 540 -28.80 53.79 17.12
N ARG A 541 -28.41 52.52 17.29
CA ARG A 541 -28.18 51.61 16.15
C ARG A 541 -29.45 50.90 15.63
N ILE A 542 -30.61 51.05 16.28
CA ILE A 542 -31.84 50.33 15.91
C ILE A 542 -32.93 51.25 15.31
N ARG A 543 -32.68 52.56 15.15
CA ARG A 543 -33.62 53.47 14.45
C ARG A 543 -32.96 54.22 13.30
N SER A 544 -32.98 53.62 12.11
CA SER A 544 -33.05 54.39 10.87
C SER A 544 -34.50 54.35 10.34
N PRO A 545 -35.13 55.47 9.93
CA PRO A 545 -36.43 55.45 9.29
C PRO A 545 -36.26 55.03 7.83
N GLY A 546 -36.74 53.82 7.49
CA GLY A 546 -36.92 53.40 6.10
C GLY A 546 -38.01 54.20 5.41
N ILE A 547 -37.72 54.72 4.22
CA ILE A 547 -38.69 55.34 3.32
C ILE A 547 -39.54 54.22 2.69
N PRO A 548 -40.89 54.22 2.84
CA PRO A 548 -41.73 53.21 2.21
C PRO A 548 -41.98 53.55 0.74
N LEU A 549 -41.56 52.66 -0.16
CA LEU A 549 -41.98 52.65 -1.57
C LEU A 549 -43.46 52.27 -1.63
N GLY A 550 -44.31 53.20 -2.08
CA GLY A 550 -45.73 52.97 -2.34
C GLY A 550 -45.98 52.20 -3.65
N PRO A 551 -47.16 51.58 -3.82
CA PRO A 551 -47.47 50.76 -4.98
C PRO A 551 -47.69 51.61 -6.25
N ILE A 552 -47.12 51.13 -7.35
CA ILE A 552 -47.22 51.67 -8.70
C ILE A 552 -48.69 51.63 -9.17
N GLN A 553 -49.30 52.79 -9.37
CA GLN A 553 -50.57 52.93 -10.10
C GLN A 553 -50.27 53.21 -11.58
N THR A 554 -50.70 52.30 -12.45
CA THR A 554 -50.69 52.48 -13.90
C THR A 554 -51.79 53.46 -14.32
N ALA A 555 -51.44 54.58 -14.94
CA ALA A 555 -52.38 55.55 -15.50
C ALA A 555 -53.09 55.00 -16.76
N PRO A 556 -54.39 55.29 -16.98
CA PRO A 556 -55.10 54.90 -18.19
C PRO A 556 -54.85 55.90 -19.33
N LYS A 557 -54.78 55.36 -20.55
CA LYS A 557 -54.69 56.08 -21.82
C LYS A 557 -55.84 57.10 -21.96
N MET A 558 -55.51 58.38 -22.14
CA MET A 558 -56.43 59.36 -22.70
C MET A 558 -56.22 59.45 -24.21
N THR A 559 -57.24 59.02 -24.94
CA THR A 559 -57.48 59.38 -26.34
C THR A 559 -58.15 60.75 -26.39
N SER A 560 -57.55 61.75 -27.02
CA SER A 560 -58.28 62.92 -27.50
C SER A 560 -58.11 63.06 -29.01
N LYS A 561 -59.27 63.08 -29.67
CA LYS A 561 -59.49 63.41 -31.07
C LYS A 561 -59.06 64.85 -31.31
N VAL A 562 -58.44 65.11 -32.46
CA VAL A 562 -58.32 66.44 -33.05
C VAL A 562 -59.09 66.42 -34.36
N TYR A 563 -60.05 67.34 -34.45
CA TYR A 563 -60.57 67.92 -35.69
C TYR A 563 -59.66 69.09 -36.07
#